data_AF-A0A829BLQ9-F1
#
_entry.id   AF-A0A829BLQ9-F1
#
_cell.length_a   1.000
_cell.length_b   1.000
_cell.length_c   1.000
_cell.angle_alpha   90.00
_cell.angle_beta   90.00
_cell.angle_gamma   90.00
#
_symmetry.space_group_name_H-M   'P 1'
#
loop_
_entity.id
_entity.type
_entity.pdbx_description
1 polymer ?
#
loop_
_entity_poly.entity_id
_entity_poly.type
_entity_poly.pdbx_seq_one_letter_code
_entity_poly.pdbx_strand_id
1 'polypeptide(L)'
;MKIQLINYSGRNDKNYDVTECSSFGNVMSPDMYDLNIIDLSSEYLWKNDSWNPDYSILSSDNDLKTLRYSIDNSKSTRIICVLPRNILFRTESSNSYSSSRLLKDMLDEFLQHLRKIVVVNNVTIFYEKTVTTIENTKMGADFYFYTRHSRVNGEQIINFENTIYSDGSKKLVSYTTDRYTLTTLQFEDSEALNKYLNRIYRDDSEEEYPQWFEEINFFDDNIQKEAIETEERQIVELKQKIELAQEKLKENKHFESILFKTGQTLEEILVSMLKEMFDVNSEFIDTKDEDFSFEKNGIHYLFEFKGLTKDVKKSNISQLTTHAYKYAERNKIADDSIKRIIIVTRYKDRAPKDRLPISHNVIEVAKNSINNVLIIDTVQFLKMFEKYRSGELSSEQCLELFNGIGLLEGK
;
A
#
# COMPACT_ATOMS: atom_id res chain seq x y z
N MET A 1 -7.60 25.09 -0.68
CA MET A 1 -8.23 24.84 0.63
C MET A 1 -7.34 23.87 1.40
N LYS A 2 -6.93 24.20 2.62
CA LYS A 2 -6.14 23.33 3.50
C LYS A 2 -7.10 22.39 4.24
N ILE A 3 -6.95 21.08 4.01
CA ILE A 3 -7.93 20.07 4.45
C ILE A 3 -7.28 19.09 5.43
N GLN A 4 -7.95 18.81 6.54
CA GLN A 4 -7.59 17.71 7.45
C GLN A 4 -8.60 16.56 7.30
N LEU A 5 -8.10 15.36 7.06
CA LEU A 5 -8.88 14.12 7.16
C LEU A 5 -8.76 13.55 8.57
N ILE A 6 -9.88 13.25 9.20
CA ILE A 6 -9.96 12.65 10.54
C ILE A 6 -10.74 11.35 10.42
N ASN A 7 -10.10 10.21 10.70
CA ASN A 7 -10.74 8.90 10.59
C ASN A 7 -10.25 7.93 11.68
N TYR A 8 -10.70 6.68 11.63
CA TYR A 8 -10.32 5.69 12.63
C TYR A 8 -8.82 5.35 12.61
N SER A 9 -8.23 5.16 11.43
CA SER A 9 -6.86 4.63 11.28
C SER A 9 -5.77 5.72 11.35
N GLY A 10 -6.15 6.98 11.14
CA GLY A 10 -5.21 8.07 10.88
C GLY A 10 -4.46 7.90 9.56
N ARG A 11 -5.01 7.15 8.60
CA ARG A 11 -4.40 6.90 7.29
C ARG A 11 -5.32 7.34 6.17
N ASN A 12 -4.71 7.85 5.09
CA ASN A 12 -5.42 8.25 3.89
C ASN A 12 -5.54 7.09 2.90
N ASP A 13 -6.27 6.03 3.27
CA ASP A 13 -6.33 4.80 2.48
C ASP A 13 -7.03 4.98 1.12
N LYS A 14 -7.86 6.02 0.97
CA LYS A 14 -8.57 6.39 -0.27
C LYS A 14 -7.82 7.40 -1.13
N ASN A 15 -6.59 7.76 -0.74
CA ASN A 15 -5.73 8.72 -1.44
C ASN A 15 -6.43 10.06 -1.74
N TYR A 16 -7.23 10.57 -0.80
CA TYR A 16 -7.83 11.90 -0.92
C TYR A 16 -6.75 12.99 -0.97
N ASP A 17 -6.96 14.05 -1.75
CA ASP A 17 -6.09 15.22 -1.75
C ASP A 17 -6.30 16.07 -0.48
N VAL A 18 -5.58 15.72 0.58
CA VAL A 18 -5.67 16.36 1.91
C VAL A 18 -4.29 16.73 2.43
N THR A 19 -4.23 17.78 3.25
CA THR A 19 -2.97 18.29 3.82
C THR A 19 -2.45 17.41 4.95
N GLU A 20 -3.34 16.84 5.75
CA GLU A 20 -2.99 16.03 6.93
C GLU A 20 -4.05 14.96 7.18
N CYS A 21 -3.63 13.82 7.73
CA CYS A 21 -4.53 12.75 8.13
C CYS A 21 -4.31 12.37 9.60
N SER A 22 -5.34 12.45 10.42
CA SER A 22 -5.27 12.22 11.87
C SER A 22 -6.25 11.13 12.31
N SER A 23 -5.88 10.37 13.33
CA SER A 23 -6.84 9.51 14.03
C SER A 23 -7.69 10.34 15.00
N PHE A 24 -8.87 9.85 15.40
CA PHE A 24 -9.78 10.57 16.31
C PHE A 24 -9.11 11.08 17.61
N GLY A 25 -8.14 10.35 18.17
CA GLY A 25 -7.43 10.73 19.40
C GLY A 25 -6.20 11.64 19.21
N ASN A 26 -5.75 11.85 17.97
CA ASN A 26 -4.53 12.62 17.65
C ASN A 26 -4.81 13.76 16.66
N VAL A 27 -5.96 14.41 16.81
CA VAL A 27 -6.44 15.46 15.92
C VAL A 27 -5.63 16.75 16.16
N MET A 28 -5.04 17.28 15.09
CA MET A 28 -4.50 18.65 15.10
C MET A 28 -5.64 19.67 15.30
N SER A 29 -5.33 20.86 15.82
CA SER A 29 -6.34 21.90 16.06
C SER A 29 -7.18 22.16 14.80
N PRO A 30 -8.53 21.99 14.83
CA PRO A 30 -9.37 22.14 13.64
C PRO A 30 -9.23 23.50 12.97
N ASP A 31 -9.01 24.57 13.73
CA ASP A 31 -8.82 25.94 13.22
C ASP A 31 -7.50 26.14 12.44
N MET A 32 -6.60 25.15 12.38
CA MET A 32 -5.41 25.19 11.51
C MET A 32 -5.72 24.87 10.04
N TYR A 33 -6.97 24.49 9.74
CA TYR A 33 -7.43 24.03 8.44
C TYR A 33 -8.69 24.80 8.04
N ASP A 34 -8.90 24.93 6.73
CA ASP A 34 -10.12 25.54 6.20
C ASP A 34 -11.30 24.58 6.31
N LEU A 35 -11.00 23.28 6.21
CA LEU A 35 -11.97 22.19 6.23
C LEU A 35 -11.45 20.98 7.02
N ASN A 36 -12.31 20.45 7.88
CA ASN A 36 -12.10 19.19 8.59
C ASN A 36 -13.12 18.14 8.10
N ILE A 37 -12.64 17.02 7.57
CA ILE A 37 -13.46 15.90 7.12
C ILE A 37 -13.37 14.78 8.15
N ILE A 38 -14.48 14.49 8.82
CA ILE A 38 -14.62 13.40 9.78
C ILE A 38 -15.24 12.20 9.06
N ASP A 39 -14.43 11.18 8.78
CA ASP A 39 -14.85 9.96 8.09
C ASP A 39 -15.17 8.85 9.10
N LEU A 40 -16.46 8.50 9.19
CA LEU A 40 -16.98 7.46 10.09
C LEU A 40 -17.21 6.11 9.39
N SER A 41 -16.74 5.95 8.15
CA SER A 41 -17.02 4.78 7.30
C SER A 41 -16.23 3.51 7.66
N SER A 42 -15.19 3.62 8.48
CA SER A 42 -14.38 2.46 8.89
C SER A 42 -15.20 1.46 9.71
N GLU A 43 -15.22 0.19 9.31
CA GLU A 43 -15.85 -0.87 10.10
C GLU A 43 -15.23 -1.07 11.49
N TYR A 44 -13.95 -0.72 11.65
CA TYR A 44 -13.25 -0.84 12.92
C TYR A 44 -13.68 0.18 13.96
N LEU A 45 -14.31 1.29 13.54
CA LEU A 45 -14.94 2.23 14.45
C LEU A 45 -16.13 1.60 15.16
N TRP A 46 -16.93 0.80 14.44
CA TRP A 46 -18.24 0.30 14.89
C TRP A 46 -18.09 -1.01 15.67
N LYS A 47 -17.38 -0.94 16.80
CA LYS A 47 -17.23 -2.07 17.70
C LYS A 47 -17.15 -1.68 19.16
N ASN A 48 -17.51 -2.64 20.01
CA ASN A 48 -17.31 -2.61 21.44
C ASN A 48 -16.47 -3.84 21.84
N ASP A 49 -15.23 -3.60 22.24
CA ASP A 49 -14.31 -4.65 22.71
C ASP A 49 -14.43 -4.92 24.22
N SER A 50 -15.42 -4.30 24.90
CA SER A 50 -15.69 -4.60 26.31
C SER A 50 -16.35 -5.97 26.48
N TRP A 51 -16.23 -6.52 27.68
CA TRP A 51 -16.69 -7.88 27.97
C TRP A 51 -18.22 -8.02 28.05
N ASN A 52 -18.95 -6.92 28.01
CA ASN A 52 -20.41 -6.89 28.02
C ASN A 52 -20.93 -6.45 26.63
N PRO A 53 -21.79 -7.26 25.98
CA PRO A 53 -22.35 -6.88 24.69
C PRO A 53 -23.29 -5.67 24.84
N ASP A 54 -22.74 -4.48 24.57
CA ASP A 54 -23.45 -3.22 24.62
C ASP A 54 -23.27 -2.46 23.30
N TYR A 55 -24.36 -2.25 22.59
CA TYR A 55 -24.40 -1.54 21.31
C TYR A 55 -24.39 -0.02 21.47
N SER A 56 -24.53 0.50 22.71
CA SER A 56 -24.55 1.94 23.02
C SER A 56 -23.16 2.52 23.32
N ILE A 57 -22.11 1.70 23.34
CA ILE A 57 -20.72 2.09 23.64
C ILE A 57 -19.80 1.68 22.49
N LEU A 58 -18.93 2.58 22.03
CA LEU A 58 -17.82 2.24 21.13
C LEU A 58 -16.52 2.12 21.90
N SER A 59 -15.62 1.26 21.45
CA SER A 59 -14.24 1.21 21.97
C SER A 59 -13.53 2.56 21.86
N SER A 60 -13.88 3.37 20.86
CA SER A 60 -13.31 4.69 20.59
C SER A 60 -14.05 5.86 21.25
N ASP A 61 -15.02 5.61 22.15
CA ASP A 61 -15.86 6.68 22.74
C ASP A 61 -15.05 7.82 23.38
N ASN A 62 -13.91 7.52 24.02
CA ASN A 62 -13.06 8.55 24.64
C ASN A 62 -12.35 9.44 23.61
N ASP A 63 -11.89 8.85 22.50
CA ASP A 63 -11.26 9.58 21.41
C ASP A 63 -12.30 10.47 20.71
N LEU A 64 -13.49 9.94 20.46
CA LEU A 64 -14.60 10.69 19.87
C LEU A 64 -15.04 11.86 20.76
N LYS A 65 -15.08 11.68 22.07
CA LYS A 65 -15.32 12.77 23.03
C LYS A 65 -14.24 13.86 22.95
N THR A 66 -12.98 13.46 22.80
CA THR A 66 -11.86 14.41 22.67
C THR A 66 -11.94 15.21 21.37
N LEU A 67 -12.24 14.52 20.25
CA LEU A 67 -12.53 15.17 18.97
C LEU A 67 -13.72 16.13 19.10
N ARG A 68 -14.80 15.71 19.75
CA ARG A 68 -15.99 16.54 19.97
C ARG A 68 -15.66 17.85 20.71
N TYR A 69 -14.84 17.80 21.75
CA TYR A 69 -14.38 19.01 22.42
C TYR A 69 -13.57 19.92 21.52
N SER A 70 -12.72 19.38 20.65
CA SER A 70 -11.93 20.16 19.70
C SER A 70 -12.81 20.85 18.66
N ILE A 71 -13.83 20.14 18.17
CA ILE A 71 -14.87 20.67 17.27
C ILE A 71 -15.66 21.78 17.95
N ASP A 72 -16.12 21.58 19.18
CA ASP A 72 -16.97 22.54 19.88
C ASP A 72 -16.23 23.84 20.20
N ASN A 73 -14.93 23.76 20.49
CA ASN A 73 -14.09 24.93 20.78
C ASN A 73 -13.49 25.61 19.55
N SER A 74 -13.54 24.98 18.37
CA SER A 74 -13.14 25.61 17.11
C SER A 74 -14.06 26.79 16.79
N LYS A 75 -13.56 27.78 16.03
CA LYS A 75 -14.32 29.00 15.69
C LYS A 75 -14.44 29.27 14.20
N SER A 76 -13.52 28.81 13.38
CA SER A 76 -13.42 29.26 11.98
C SER A 76 -13.47 28.16 10.93
N THR A 77 -13.21 26.90 11.30
CA THR A 77 -13.23 25.80 10.31
C THR A 77 -14.64 25.36 9.94
N ARG A 78 -14.80 24.91 8.70
CA ARG A 78 -15.94 24.10 8.26
C ARG A 78 -15.71 22.64 8.62
N ILE A 79 -16.78 21.90 8.88
CA ILE A 79 -16.72 20.49 9.26
C ILE A 79 -17.66 19.67 8.38
N ILE A 80 -17.14 18.64 7.72
CA ILE A 80 -17.93 17.64 7.02
C ILE A 80 -17.88 16.33 7.80
N CYS A 81 -19.03 15.74 8.09
CA CYS A 81 -19.15 14.41 8.67
C CYS A 81 -19.68 13.43 7.61
N VAL A 82 -18.85 12.46 7.24
CA VAL A 82 -19.20 11.38 6.31
C VAL A 82 -19.67 10.18 7.13
N LEU A 83 -20.95 9.85 7.02
CA LEU A 83 -21.56 8.72 7.73
C LEU A 83 -21.18 7.39 7.07
N PRO A 84 -21.21 6.26 7.82
CA PRO A 84 -20.91 4.95 7.26
C PRO A 84 -22.00 4.42 6.31
N ARG A 85 -21.62 3.43 5.50
CA ARG A 85 -22.56 2.48 4.86
C ARG A 85 -23.26 1.61 5.91
N ASN A 86 -24.20 0.77 5.47
CA ASN A 86 -24.80 -0.22 6.37
C ASN A 86 -23.83 -1.37 6.67
N ILE A 87 -22.96 -1.15 7.65
CA ILE A 87 -21.94 -2.08 8.14
C ILE A 87 -22.37 -2.78 9.44
N LEU A 88 -21.60 -3.79 9.86
CA LEU A 88 -21.84 -4.51 11.10
C LEU A 88 -21.23 -3.77 12.29
N PHE A 89 -22.05 -3.51 13.30
CA PHE A 89 -21.59 -3.23 14.65
C PHE A 89 -21.21 -4.56 15.32
N ARG A 90 -20.01 -4.66 15.89
CA ARG A 90 -19.53 -5.89 16.56
C ARG A 90 -19.36 -5.70 18.06
N THR A 91 -19.79 -6.66 18.87
CA THR A 91 -19.52 -6.70 20.31
C THR A 91 -18.77 -7.99 20.65
N GLU A 92 -17.69 -7.90 21.43
CA GLU A 92 -17.06 -9.08 22.01
C GLU A 92 -17.84 -9.57 23.25
N SER A 93 -17.79 -10.86 23.56
CA SER A 93 -18.31 -11.41 24.81
C SER A 93 -17.35 -12.43 25.41
N SER A 94 -17.38 -12.56 26.74
CA SER A 94 -16.48 -13.42 27.52
C SER A 94 -16.53 -14.90 27.15
N ASN A 95 -17.57 -15.36 26.44
CA ASN A 95 -17.85 -16.77 26.22
C ASN A 95 -17.70 -17.22 24.75
N SER A 96 -16.83 -16.58 23.96
CA SER A 96 -16.57 -16.91 22.55
C SER A 96 -17.71 -16.59 21.57
N TYR A 97 -18.80 -15.96 22.03
CA TYR A 97 -19.91 -15.54 21.18
C TYR A 97 -19.77 -14.06 20.84
N SER A 98 -19.24 -13.73 19.66
CA SER A 98 -19.37 -12.39 19.11
C SER A 98 -20.82 -12.13 18.72
N SER A 99 -21.42 -11.04 19.20
CA SER A 99 -22.71 -10.57 18.70
C SER A 99 -22.47 -9.46 17.68
N SER A 100 -23.34 -9.37 16.67
CA SER A 100 -23.26 -8.31 15.68
C SER A 100 -24.63 -7.92 15.15
N ARG A 101 -24.82 -6.64 14.86
CA ARG A 101 -26.03 -6.11 14.23
C ARG A 101 -25.65 -5.16 13.10
N LEU A 102 -26.43 -5.13 12.02
CA LEU A 102 -26.25 -4.11 10.99
C LEU A 102 -26.74 -2.76 11.53
N LEU A 103 -26.08 -1.66 11.15
CA LEU A 103 -26.48 -0.32 11.60
C LEU A 103 -27.94 0.02 11.29
N LYS A 104 -28.49 -0.46 10.16
CA LYS A 104 -29.90 -0.30 9.81
C LYS A 104 -30.89 -0.94 10.80
N ASP A 105 -30.43 -1.93 11.57
CA ASP A 105 -31.24 -2.68 12.54
C ASP A 105 -31.08 -2.11 13.97
N MET A 106 -30.30 -1.03 14.13
CA MET A 106 -30.01 -0.34 15.40
C MET A 106 -29.92 1.19 15.19
N LEU A 107 -30.90 1.76 14.47
CA LEU A 107 -30.88 3.17 14.06
C LEU A 107 -30.85 4.15 15.25
N ASP A 108 -31.49 3.80 16.37
CA ASP A 108 -31.51 4.65 17.57
C ASP A 108 -30.13 4.72 18.21
N GLU A 109 -29.46 3.58 18.38
CA GLU A 109 -28.07 3.51 18.87
C GLU A 109 -27.10 4.17 17.89
N PHE A 110 -27.29 3.94 16.58
CA PHE A 110 -26.49 4.60 15.53
C PHE A 110 -26.58 6.13 15.65
N LEU A 111 -27.79 6.68 15.78
CA LEU A 111 -28.01 8.11 16.00
C LEU A 111 -27.40 8.61 17.31
N GLN A 112 -27.47 7.81 18.39
CA GLN A 112 -26.83 8.17 19.66
C GLN A 112 -25.31 8.28 19.52
N HIS A 113 -24.67 7.37 18.78
CA HIS A 113 -23.24 7.46 18.49
C HIS A 113 -22.87 8.68 17.67
N LEU A 114 -23.65 9.01 16.63
CA LEU A 114 -23.41 10.21 15.83
C LEU A 114 -23.46 11.49 16.67
N ARG A 115 -24.41 11.57 17.63
CA ARG A 115 -24.53 12.70 18.57
C ARG A 115 -23.34 12.86 19.51
N LYS A 116 -22.53 11.80 19.73
CA LYS A 116 -21.28 11.90 20.50
C LYS A 116 -20.18 12.64 19.71
N ILE A 117 -20.30 12.74 18.39
CA ILE A 117 -19.25 13.22 17.48
C ILE A 117 -19.62 14.62 16.94
N VAL A 118 -20.83 14.75 16.41
CA VAL A 118 -21.31 15.97 15.74
C VAL A 118 -22.69 16.37 16.25
N VAL A 119 -23.03 17.65 16.10
CA VAL A 119 -24.37 18.14 16.46
C VAL A 119 -25.34 17.61 15.41
N VAL A 120 -26.28 16.76 15.83
CA VAL A 120 -27.36 16.26 14.96
C VAL A 120 -28.70 16.67 15.56
N ASN A 121 -29.17 17.85 15.17
CA ASN A 121 -30.45 18.40 15.65
C ASN A 121 -31.57 18.08 14.65
N ASN A 122 -32.71 17.58 15.16
CA ASN A 122 -33.97 17.44 14.41
C ASN A 122 -33.93 16.61 13.11
N VAL A 123 -32.93 15.75 12.99
CA VAL A 123 -32.79 14.80 11.88
C VAL A 123 -32.84 13.37 12.41
N THR A 124 -33.60 12.53 11.72
CA THR A 124 -33.61 11.07 11.87
C THR A 124 -32.97 10.46 10.64
N ILE A 125 -32.40 9.27 10.76
CA ILE A 125 -31.81 8.54 9.65
C ILE A 125 -32.67 7.31 9.36
N PHE A 126 -32.89 7.04 8.07
CA PHE A 126 -33.55 5.83 7.61
C PHE A 126 -32.67 5.07 6.62
N TYR A 127 -32.79 3.74 6.63
CA TYR A 127 -32.11 2.89 5.68
C TYR A 127 -32.93 2.77 4.39
N GLU A 128 -32.32 3.20 3.29
CA GLU A 128 -32.82 3.01 1.92
C GLU A 128 -31.64 3.28 0.99
N LYS A 129 -31.23 2.28 0.20
CA LYS A 129 -30.10 2.46 -0.72
C LYS A 129 -30.48 3.40 -1.84
N THR A 130 -29.64 4.41 -2.04
CA THR A 130 -29.82 5.42 -3.08
C THR A 130 -28.51 5.65 -3.84
N VAL A 131 -28.64 6.24 -5.02
CA VAL A 131 -27.53 6.70 -5.85
C VAL A 131 -27.78 8.17 -6.18
N THR A 132 -26.70 8.95 -6.21
CA THR A 132 -26.73 10.37 -6.57
C THR A 132 -25.64 10.63 -7.58
N THR A 133 -25.95 11.37 -8.65
CA THR A 133 -24.97 11.73 -9.68
C THR A 133 -24.52 13.19 -9.49
N ILE A 134 -23.22 13.40 -9.28
CA ILE A 134 -22.59 14.73 -9.21
C ILE A 134 -21.51 14.77 -10.30
N GLU A 135 -21.62 15.70 -11.25
CA GLU A 135 -20.63 15.91 -12.33
C GLU A 135 -20.19 14.60 -13.02
N ASN A 136 -21.17 13.77 -13.37
CA ASN A 136 -21.03 12.44 -13.98
C ASN A 136 -20.45 11.33 -13.09
N THR A 137 -20.15 11.60 -11.83
CA THR A 137 -19.75 10.58 -10.84
C THR A 137 -20.95 10.10 -10.05
N LYS A 138 -21.15 8.78 -10.02
CA LYS A 138 -22.21 8.14 -9.23
C LYS A 138 -21.73 7.83 -7.82
N MET A 139 -22.44 8.33 -6.82
CA MET A 139 -22.15 8.12 -5.41
C MET A 139 -23.30 7.38 -4.75
N GLY A 140 -22.97 6.30 -4.04
CA GLY A 140 -23.96 5.51 -3.30
C GLY A 140 -24.16 6.03 -1.88
N ALA A 141 -25.36 5.87 -1.34
CA ALA A 141 -25.68 6.05 0.06
C ALA A 141 -26.63 4.94 0.54
N ASP A 142 -26.35 4.34 1.69
CA ASP A 142 -27.21 3.30 2.28
C ASP A 142 -28.30 3.89 3.19
N PHE A 143 -28.13 5.15 3.59
CA PHE A 143 -28.99 5.87 4.50
C PHE A 143 -29.37 7.23 3.92
N TYR A 144 -30.50 7.78 4.37
CA TYR A 144 -30.89 9.15 4.07
C TYR A 144 -31.41 9.85 5.32
N PHE A 145 -31.38 11.18 5.28
CA PHE A 145 -31.84 12.05 6.34
C PHE A 145 -33.33 12.36 6.18
N TYR A 146 -34.07 12.22 7.26
CA TYR A 146 -35.46 12.64 7.35
C TYR A 146 -35.60 13.70 8.43
N THR A 147 -36.23 14.81 8.05
CA THR A 147 -36.37 16.00 8.88
C THR A 147 -37.83 16.10 9.31
N ARG A 148 -38.11 16.14 10.61
CA ARG A 148 -39.47 16.41 11.07
C ARG A 148 -39.74 17.90 10.90
N HIS A 149 -40.64 18.26 9.98
CA HIS A 149 -41.17 19.63 9.93
C HIS A 149 -42.01 19.86 11.20
N SER A 150 -41.45 20.50 12.23
CA SER A 150 -42.25 20.94 13.36
C SER A 150 -43.15 22.08 12.87
N ARG A 151 -44.44 21.81 12.72
CA ARG A 151 -45.48 22.82 12.54
C ARG A 151 -46.27 22.98 13.84
N VAL A 152 -45.61 23.27 14.97
CA VAL A 152 -46.32 23.69 16.17
C VAL A 152 -45.46 24.66 16.97
N ASN A 153 -46.00 25.87 17.20
CA ASN A 153 -45.62 26.85 18.22
C ASN A 153 -44.13 27.26 18.30
N GLY A 154 -43.71 28.15 17.39
CA GLY A 154 -42.64 29.13 17.67
C GLY A 154 -41.20 28.64 17.77
N GLU A 155 -40.90 27.38 17.45
CA GLU A 155 -39.52 26.89 17.35
C GLU A 155 -38.92 27.11 15.95
N GLN A 156 -37.62 27.42 15.91
CA GLN A 156 -36.83 27.79 14.73
C GLN A 156 -37.08 26.88 13.52
N ILE A 157 -37.38 27.50 12.38
CA ILE A 157 -37.24 26.85 11.07
C ILE A 157 -35.74 26.59 10.90
N ILE A 158 -35.33 25.31 10.92
CA ILE A 158 -33.95 24.94 10.57
C ILE A 158 -33.82 25.11 9.06
N ASN A 159 -33.01 26.07 8.65
CA ASN A 159 -32.68 26.26 7.25
C ASN A 159 -31.49 25.35 6.91
N PHE A 160 -31.69 24.42 5.99
CA PHE A 160 -30.60 23.59 5.48
C PHE A 160 -30.01 24.26 4.24
N GLU A 161 -28.69 24.36 4.21
CA GLU A 161 -27.93 24.84 3.07
C GLU A 161 -27.28 23.68 2.33
N ASN A 162 -26.86 23.89 1.08
CA ASN A 162 -26.15 22.90 0.27
C ASN A 162 -26.82 21.51 0.24
N THR A 163 -28.16 21.49 0.21
CA THR A 163 -28.91 20.23 0.24
C THR A 163 -28.71 19.45 -1.05
N ILE A 164 -28.41 18.16 -0.91
CA ILE A 164 -28.29 17.22 -2.05
C ILE A 164 -29.32 16.11 -1.87
N TYR A 165 -30.06 15.84 -2.94
CA TYR A 165 -31.09 14.82 -2.99
C TYR A 165 -30.71 13.72 -3.98
N SER A 166 -31.02 12.48 -3.65
CA SER A 166 -30.75 11.31 -4.49
C SER A 166 -31.49 11.33 -5.83
N ASP A 167 -30.91 10.62 -6.80
CA ASP A 167 -31.49 10.44 -8.12
C ASP A 167 -32.77 9.59 -8.02
N GLY A 168 -33.83 9.99 -8.73
CA GLY A 168 -35.11 9.30 -8.76
C GLY A 168 -35.96 9.43 -7.48
N SER A 169 -35.44 9.01 -6.33
CA SER A 169 -36.19 8.94 -5.06
C SER A 169 -36.24 10.25 -4.26
N LYS A 170 -35.41 11.24 -4.63
CA LYS A 170 -35.38 12.58 -4.03
C LYS A 170 -35.25 12.57 -2.51
N LYS A 171 -34.46 11.64 -1.96
CA LYS A 171 -34.16 11.53 -0.52
C LYS A 171 -32.98 12.43 -0.18
N LEU A 172 -33.04 13.12 0.96
CA LEU A 172 -31.96 14.01 1.40
C LEU A 172 -30.74 13.18 1.84
N VAL A 173 -29.62 13.33 1.15
CA VAL A 173 -28.38 12.55 1.38
C VAL A 173 -27.20 13.42 1.79
N SER A 174 -27.33 14.74 1.66
CA SER A 174 -26.40 15.70 2.26
C SER A 174 -27.11 17.00 2.58
N TYR A 175 -26.68 17.66 3.65
CA TYR A 175 -27.10 19.02 4.01
C TYR A 175 -26.04 19.69 4.88
N THR A 176 -26.09 21.02 4.92
CA THR A 176 -25.29 21.87 5.80
C THR A 176 -26.19 22.63 6.78
N THR A 177 -25.77 22.69 8.05
CA THR A 177 -26.34 23.53 9.11
C THR A 177 -25.21 24.31 9.76
N ASP A 178 -25.27 25.64 9.69
CA ASP A 178 -24.21 26.54 10.16
C ASP A 178 -22.83 26.12 9.59
N ARG A 179 -21.97 25.52 10.42
CA ARG A 179 -20.63 25.05 10.03
C ARG A 179 -20.51 23.54 9.80
N TYR A 180 -21.59 22.78 10.01
CA TYR A 180 -21.60 21.32 9.94
C TYR A 180 -22.31 20.85 8.67
N THR A 181 -21.60 20.13 7.83
CA THR A 181 -22.16 19.39 6.71
C THR A 181 -22.24 17.92 7.09
N LEU A 182 -23.41 17.30 6.96
CA LEU A 182 -23.58 15.86 7.15
C LEU A 182 -23.92 15.21 5.81
N THR A 183 -23.24 14.10 5.49
CA THR A 183 -23.53 13.34 4.28
C THR A 183 -23.52 11.84 4.51
N THR A 184 -24.43 11.14 3.83
CA THR A 184 -24.43 9.67 3.72
C THR A 184 -23.81 9.18 2.41
N LEU A 185 -23.44 10.11 1.51
CA LEU A 185 -22.73 9.80 0.28
C LEU A 185 -21.36 9.22 0.59
N GLN A 186 -20.97 8.23 -0.20
CA GLN A 186 -19.71 7.52 -0.06
C GLN A 186 -18.78 7.91 -1.19
N PHE A 187 -17.58 8.33 -0.84
CA PHE A 187 -16.52 8.66 -1.78
C PHE A 187 -15.51 7.51 -1.80
N GLU A 188 -15.24 6.97 -2.99
CA GLU A 188 -14.30 5.87 -3.19
C GLU A 188 -12.87 6.35 -3.45
N ASP A 189 -12.73 7.57 -3.97
CA ASP A 189 -11.46 8.18 -4.36
C ASP A 189 -11.49 9.71 -4.18
N SER A 190 -10.34 10.35 -4.43
CA SER A 190 -10.20 11.80 -4.36
C SER A 190 -11.04 12.56 -5.38
N GLU A 191 -11.31 11.98 -6.55
CA GLU A 191 -12.08 12.64 -7.60
C GLU A 191 -13.55 12.80 -7.16
N ALA A 192 -14.13 11.73 -6.61
CA ALA A 192 -15.48 11.75 -6.05
C ALA A 192 -15.62 12.76 -4.91
N LEU A 193 -14.64 12.80 -3.99
CA LEU A 193 -14.63 13.78 -2.91
C LEU A 193 -14.55 15.21 -3.45
N ASN A 194 -13.63 15.48 -4.39
CA ASN A 194 -13.45 16.82 -4.95
C ASN A 194 -14.69 17.33 -5.69
N LYS A 195 -15.33 16.48 -6.50
CA LYS A 195 -16.62 16.81 -7.15
C LYS A 195 -17.72 17.16 -6.14
N TYR A 196 -17.78 16.40 -5.04
CA TYR A 196 -18.71 16.70 -3.96
C TYR A 196 -18.38 18.03 -3.27
N LEU A 197 -17.11 18.28 -2.94
CA LEU A 197 -16.65 19.53 -2.31
C LEU A 197 -16.95 20.73 -3.20
N ASN A 198 -16.67 20.63 -4.49
CA ASN A 198 -17.01 21.65 -5.48
C ASN A 198 -18.51 21.90 -5.52
N ARG A 199 -19.35 20.86 -5.40
CA ARG A 199 -20.80 21.02 -5.37
C ARG A 199 -21.33 21.77 -4.14
N ILE A 200 -20.70 21.61 -2.97
CA ILE A 200 -21.17 22.22 -1.71
C ILE A 200 -20.46 23.54 -1.35
N TYR A 201 -19.28 23.79 -1.91
CA TYR A 201 -18.50 25.00 -1.70
C TYR A 201 -18.32 25.81 -2.98
N ARG A 202 -19.14 25.52 -4.00
CA ARG A 202 -19.21 26.36 -5.19
C ARG A 202 -19.43 27.78 -4.74
N ASP A 203 -18.51 28.67 -5.10
CA ASP A 203 -18.68 30.08 -4.85
C ASP A 203 -19.73 30.56 -5.85
N ASP A 204 -21.00 30.65 -5.42
CA ASP A 204 -22.09 31.21 -6.24
C ASP A 204 -21.89 32.72 -6.53
N SER A 205 -20.74 33.29 -6.11
CA SER A 205 -20.34 34.67 -6.40
C SER A 205 -19.63 34.86 -7.75
N GLU A 206 -19.25 33.77 -8.44
CA GLU A 206 -18.84 33.86 -9.84
C GLU A 206 -20.08 33.85 -10.72
N GLU A 207 -20.37 34.96 -11.39
CA GLU A 207 -21.26 34.96 -12.54
C GLU A 207 -20.83 33.81 -13.47
N GLU A 208 -21.71 32.84 -13.71
CA GLU A 208 -21.46 31.83 -14.74
C GLU A 208 -21.31 32.56 -16.08
N TYR A 209 -20.07 32.74 -16.50
CA TYR A 209 -19.79 33.33 -17.79
C TYR A 209 -20.43 32.44 -18.86
N PRO A 210 -21.10 33.03 -19.87
CA PRO A 210 -21.62 32.27 -20.97
C PRO A 210 -20.52 31.41 -21.60
N GLN A 211 -20.86 30.23 -22.12
CA GLN A 211 -19.87 29.30 -22.69
C GLN A 211 -18.96 29.94 -23.78
N TRP A 212 -19.49 30.94 -24.52
CA TRP A 212 -18.72 31.69 -25.51
C TRP A 212 -17.63 32.60 -24.90
N PHE A 213 -17.69 32.90 -23.61
CA PHE A 213 -16.73 33.77 -22.92
C PHE A 213 -15.34 33.13 -22.83
N GLU A 214 -15.28 31.81 -22.67
CA GLU A 214 -14.03 31.02 -22.70
C GLU A 214 -13.34 31.01 -24.09
N GLU A 215 -14.09 31.33 -25.15
CA GLU A 215 -13.58 31.43 -26.52
C GLU A 215 -12.89 32.77 -26.79
N ILE A 216 -13.01 33.73 -25.87
CA ILE A 216 -12.40 35.04 -25.97
C ILE A 216 -10.95 34.97 -25.51
N ASN A 217 -10.05 35.62 -26.25
CA ASN A 217 -8.65 35.80 -25.87
C ASN A 217 -8.32 37.30 -25.96
N PHE A 218 -8.06 37.94 -24.83
CA PHE A 218 -7.57 39.32 -24.75
C PHE A 218 -6.24 39.37 -23.96
N PHE A 219 -5.62 40.55 -23.88
CA PHE A 219 -4.38 40.76 -23.13
C PHE A 219 -3.27 39.77 -23.51
N ASP A 220 -2.69 39.05 -22.55
CA ASP A 220 -1.66 38.03 -22.72
C ASP A 220 -2.21 36.61 -22.58
N ASP A 221 -3.53 36.40 -22.71
CA ASP A 221 -4.18 35.09 -22.54
C ASP A 221 -3.51 34.00 -23.40
N ASN A 222 -3.17 34.30 -24.66
CA ASN A 222 -2.49 33.35 -25.53
C ASN A 222 -1.09 32.99 -25.03
N ILE A 223 -0.35 33.95 -24.47
CA ILE A 223 0.99 33.72 -23.89
C ILE A 223 0.86 32.83 -22.65
N GLN A 224 -0.13 33.10 -21.79
CA GLN A 224 -0.36 32.30 -20.59
C GLN A 224 -0.84 30.88 -20.94
N LYS A 225 -1.72 30.73 -21.94
CA LYS A 225 -2.16 29.41 -22.45
C LYS A 225 -0.98 28.59 -22.97
N GLU A 226 -0.10 29.19 -23.79
CA GLU A 226 1.12 28.53 -24.27
C GLU A 226 2.09 28.14 -23.13
N ALA A 227 2.21 28.99 -22.11
CA ALA A 227 3.01 28.70 -20.92
C ALA A 227 2.44 27.50 -20.14
N ILE A 228 1.13 27.49 -19.88
CA ILE A 228 0.44 26.38 -19.21
C ILE A 228 0.63 25.08 -20.00
N GLU A 229 0.36 25.06 -21.30
CA GLU A 229 0.56 23.86 -22.13
C GLU A 229 2.01 23.35 -22.09
N THR A 230 2.97 24.27 -22.03
CA THR A 230 4.40 23.92 -21.94
C THR A 230 4.74 23.29 -20.60
N GLU A 231 4.27 23.87 -19.49
CA GLU A 231 4.48 23.30 -18.15
C GLU A 231 3.72 21.98 -17.97
N GLU A 232 2.50 21.84 -18.50
CA GLU A 232 1.74 20.59 -18.49
C GLU A 232 2.48 19.47 -19.23
N ARG A 233 3.07 19.76 -20.40
CA ARG A 233 3.94 18.80 -21.10
C ARG A 233 5.12 18.38 -20.25
N GLN A 234 5.80 19.32 -19.58
CA GLN A 234 6.90 19.00 -18.68
C GLN A 234 6.46 18.11 -17.50
N ILE A 235 5.29 18.38 -16.91
CA ILE A 235 4.73 17.56 -15.83
C ILE A 235 4.51 16.13 -16.31
N VAL A 236 3.95 15.94 -17.52
CA VAL A 236 3.76 14.60 -18.10
C VAL A 236 5.09 13.88 -18.29
N GLU A 237 6.10 14.54 -18.86
CA GLU A 237 7.43 13.95 -19.06
C GLU A 237 8.13 13.59 -17.73
N LEU A 238 8.02 14.46 -16.72
CA LEU A 238 8.61 14.22 -15.39
C LEU A 238 7.90 13.05 -14.68
N LYS A 239 6.58 12.94 -14.80
CA LYS A 239 5.81 11.79 -14.26
C LYS A 239 6.26 10.48 -14.90
N GLN A 240 6.47 10.44 -16.21
CA GLN A 240 6.99 9.25 -16.90
C GLN A 240 8.40 8.87 -16.41
N LYS A 241 9.29 9.86 -16.20
CA LYS A 241 10.62 9.60 -15.63
C LYS A 241 10.55 9.00 -14.22
N ILE A 242 9.62 9.48 -13.39
CA ILE A 242 9.38 8.92 -12.05
C ILE A 242 8.90 7.48 -12.14
N GLU A 243 7.95 7.18 -13.02
CA GLU A 243 7.41 5.84 -13.22
C GLU A 243 8.51 4.85 -13.64
N LEU A 244 9.33 5.21 -14.63
CA LEU A 244 10.48 4.39 -15.06
C LEU A 244 11.48 4.14 -13.92
N ALA A 245 11.76 5.15 -13.09
CA ALA A 245 12.64 5.01 -11.94
C ALA A 245 12.03 4.09 -10.85
N GLN A 246 10.72 4.17 -10.63
CA GLN A 246 10.00 3.29 -9.71
C GLN A 246 10.00 1.83 -10.18
N GLU A 247 9.82 1.58 -11.47
CA GLU A 247 9.94 0.25 -12.07
C GLU A 247 11.34 -0.32 -11.86
N LYS A 248 12.39 0.48 -12.08
CA LYS A 248 13.78 0.07 -11.81
C LYS A 248 14.03 -0.25 -10.34
N LEU A 249 13.47 0.52 -9.41
CA LEU A 249 13.56 0.21 -7.98
C LEU A 249 12.83 -1.10 -7.61
N LYS A 250 11.71 -1.39 -8.28
CA LYS A 250 10.97 -2.64 -8.09
C LYS A 250 11.76 -3.84 -8.62
N GLU A 251 12.40 -3.70 -9.78
CA GLU A 251 13.33 -4.69 -10.35
C GLU A 251 14.51 -4.95 -9.40
N ASN A 252 15.15 -3.90 -8.88
CA ASN A 252 16.26 -4.05 -7.94
C ASN A 252 15.83 -4.76 -6.64
N LYS A 253 14.67 -4.39 -6.07
CA LYS A 253 14.12 -5.08 -4.89
C LYS A 253 13.82 -6.55 -5.14
N HIS A 254 13.45 -6.91 -6.36
CA HIS A 254 13.26 -8.31 -6.74
C HIS A 254 14.57 -9.10 -6.63
N PHE A 255 15.67 -8.58 -7.19
CA PHE A 255 16.99 -9.21 -7.06
C PHE A 255 17.51 -9.20 -5.62
N GLU A 256 17.40 -8.08 -4.90
CA GLU A 256 17.80 -7.99 -3.48
C GLU A 256 17.07 -8.99 -2.58
N SER A 257 15.87 -9.44 -2.98
CA SER A 257 15.07 -10.38 -2.18
C SER A 257 15.73 -11.75 -1.99
N ILE A 258 16.76 -12.11 -2.77
CA ILE A 258 17.56 -13.32 -2.53
C ILE A 258 18.19 -13.32 -1.13
N LEU A 259 18.36 -12.14 -0.51
CA LEU A 259 18.88 -11.99 0.85
C LEU A 259 17.99 -12.62 1.92
N PHE A 260 16.74 -12.98 1.63
CA PHE A 260 15.87 -13.65 2.61
C PHE A 260 14.94 -14.74 2.05
N LYS A 261 14.75 -14.82 0.72
CA LYS A 261 13.95 -15.87 0.08
C LYS A 261 14.58 -17.26 0.22
N THR A 262 13.77 -18.30 0.05
CA THR A 262 14.18 -19.72 0.19
C THR A 262 13.41 -20.62 -0.78
N GLY A 263 13.98 -21.79 -1.10
CA GLY A 263 13.36 -22.78 -1.99
C GLY A 263 13.17 -22.23 -3.40
N GLN A 264 12.11 -22.68 -4.07
CA GLN A 264 11.85 -22.36 -5.48
C GLN A 264 11.93 -20.88 -5.83
N THR A 265 11.42 -19.96 -4.99
CA THR A 265 11.51 -18.53 -5.28
C THR A 265 12.95 -17.99 -5.24
N LEU A 266 13.82 -18.54 -4.38
CA LEU A 266 15.23 -18.19 -4.38
C LEU A 266 15.91 -18.72 -5.65
N GLU A 267 15.62 -19.97 -6.01
CA GLU A 267 16.15 -20.65 -7.19
C GLU A 267 15.79 -19.86 -8.46
N GLU A 268 14.53 -19.51 -8.66
CA GLU A 268 14.04 -18.76 -9.84
C GLU A 268 14.77 -17.43 -10.03
N ILE A 269 14.98 -16.67 -8.96
CA ILE A 269 15.66 -15.36 -9.03
C ILE A 269 17.15 -15.53 -9.33
N LEU A 270 17.82 -16.46 -8.66
CA LEU A 270 19.24 -16.73 -8.90
C LEU A 270 19.49 -17.25 -10.32
N VAL A 271 18.64 -18.14 -10.82
CA VAL A 271 18.70 -18.63 -12.20
C VAL A 271 18.53 -17.48 -13.19
N SER A 272 17.57 -16.58 -12.95
CA SER A 272 17.36 -15.39 -13.79
C SER A 272 18.63 -14.53 -13.86
N MET A 273 19.22 -14.23 -12.70
CA MET A 273 20.47 -13.44 -12.60
C MET A 273 21.63 -14.14 -13.31
N LEU A 274 21.80 -15.46 -13.12
CA LEU A 274 22.88 -16.22 -13.76
C LEU A 274 22.72 -16.30 -15.28
N LYS A 275 21.49 -16.47 -15.78
CA LYS A 275 21.20 -16.44 -17.22
C LYS A 275 21.54 -15.08 -17.82
N GLU A 276 21.16 -14.00 -17.13
CA GLU A 276 21.49 -12.64 -17.54
C GLU A 276 23.01 -12.40 -17.55
N MET A 277 23.73 -12.89 -16.53
CA MET A 277 25.19 -12.72 -16.43
C MET A 277 25.97 -13.47 -17.52
N PHE A 278 25.48 -14.63 -17.96
CA PHE A 278 26.30 -15.56 -18.76
C PHE A 278 25.73 -15.90 -20.14
N ASP A 279 24.60 -15.31 -20.52
CA ASP A 279 23.89 -15.54 -21.79
C ASP A 279 23.57 -17.02 -22.02
N VAL A 280 23.01 -17.67 -20.99
CA VAL A 280 22.70 -19.11 -21.01
C VAL A 280 21.30 -19.32 -21.60
N ASN A 281 21.24 -19.56 -22.92
CA ASN A 281 19.98 -19.86 -23.61
C ASN A 281 19.48 -21.30 -23.34
N SER A 282 18.46 -21.38 -22.49
CA SER A 282 17.25 -22.24 -22.46
C SER A 282 17.19 -23.70 -22.95
N GLU A 283 18.20 -24.32 -23.57
CA GLU A 283 18.15 -25.76 -23.98
C GLU A 283 18.51 -26.73 -22.83
N PHE A 284 18.36 -26.29 -21.59
CA PHE A 284 18.64 -27.08 -20.41
C PHE A 284 17.48 -28.03 -20.09
N ILE A 285 17.80 -29.31 -19.93
CA ILE A 285 16.88 -30.31 -19.35
C ILE A 285 17.22 -30.43 -17.87
N ASP A 286 16.39 -29.82 -17.02
CA ASP A 286 16.45 -29.98 -15.57
C ASP A 286 16.23 -31.45 -15.21
N THR A 287 17.28 -32.07 -14.67
CA THR A 287 17.25 -33.47 -14.23
C THR A 287 16.80 -33.64 -12.78
N LYS A 288 16.54 -32.53 -12.07
CA LYS A 288 16.12 -32.42 -10.66
C LYS A 288 17.10 -32.99 -9.62
N ASP A 289 18.35 -33.23 -10.00
CA ASP A 289 19.41 -33.57 -9.05
C ASP A 289 20.18 -32.33 -8.55
N GLU A 290 20.16 -31.22 -9.29
CA GLU A 290 20.85 -29.95 -9.02
C GLU A 290 19.91 -28.75 -9.26
N ASP A 291 20.12 -27.62 -8.57
CA ASP A 291 19.24 -26.45 -8.70
C ASP A 291 19.45 -25.70 -10.04
N PHE A 292 20.68 -25.65 -10.55
CA PHE A 292 21.01 -25.09 -11.88
C PHE A 292 22.36 -25.58 -12.39
N SER A 293 22.52 -25.76 -13.70
CA SER A 293 23.84 -25.98 -14.31
C SER A 293 23.91 -25.49 -15.76
N PHE A 294 25.12 -25.22 -16.23
CA PHE A 294 25.40 -24.92 -17.62
C PHE A 294 26.85 -25.26 -18.00
N GLU A 295 27.11 -25.43 -19.30
CA GLU A 295 28.45 -25.62 -19.85
C GLU A 295 28.87 -24.36 -20.60
N LYS A 296 30.12 -23.93 -20.43
CA LYS A 296 30.71 -22.83 -21.19
C LYS A 296 32.21 -23.07 -21.34
N ASN A 297 32.69 -23.04 -22.59
CA ASN A 297 34.09 -23.28 -22.94
C ASN A 297 34.64 -24.62 -22.40
N GLY A 298 33.84 -25.69 -22.40
CA GLY A 298 34.24 -27.01 -21.91
C GLY A 298 34.31 -27.13 -20.38
N ILE A 299 33.85 -26.12 -19.63
CA ILE A 299 33.73 -26.14 -18.17
C ILE A 299 32.26 -26.24 -17.80
N HIS A 300 31.92 -27.21 -16.94
CA HIS A 300 30.57 -27.42 -16.44
C HIS A 300 30.39 -26.76 -15.09
N TYR A 301 29.50 -25.77 -14.99
CA TYR A 301 29.18 -25.07 -13.75
C TYR A 301 27.92 -25.67 -13.13
N LEU A 302 28.04 -26.18 -11.91
CA LEU A 302 26.99 -26.83 -11.15
C LEU A 302 26.66 -26.01 -9.90
N PHE A 303 25.40 -25.61 -9.76
CA PHE A 303 24.95 -24.72 -8.69
C PHE A 303 23.99 -25.42 -7.73
N GLU A 304 24.18 -25.15 -6.45
CA GLU A 304 23.24 -25.39 -5.37
C GLU A 304 22.85 -24.06 -4.73
N PHE A 305 21.56 -23.85 -4.50
CA PHE A 305 21.01 -22.67 -3.85
C PHE A 305 20.46 -23.03 -2.48
N LYS A 306 20.83 -22.22 -1.47
CA LYS A 306 20.37 -22.45 -0.09
C LYS A 306 19.99 -21.15 0.60
N GLY A 307 18.77 -21.10 1.10
CA GLY A 307 18.32 -20.04 2.00
C GLY A 307 18.10 -20.58 3.42
N LEU A 308 19.00 -20.22 4.34
CA LEU A 308 19.14 -20.83 5.66
C LEU A 308 18.90 -19.81 6.78
N THR A 309 18.25 -20.26 7.85
CA THR A 309 18.13 -19.50 9.11
C THR A 309 19.39 -19.59 9.98
N LYS A 310 20.34 -20.47 9.60
CA LYS A 310 21.62 -20.72 10.27
C LYS A 310 22.77 -20.63 9.26
N ASP A 311 23.98 -20.91 9.71
CA ASP A 311 25.15 -21.02 8.84
C ASP A 311 25.06 -22.24 7.89
N VAL A 312 25.84 -22.22 6.82
CA VAL A 312 26.02 -23.36 5.91
C VAL A 312 26.70 -24.52 6.64
N LYS A 313 26.30 -25.77 6.37
CA LYS A 313 26.87 -26.95 7.04
C LYS A 313 27.81 -27.71 6.11
N LYS A 314 28.76 -28.44 6.72
CA LYS A 314 29.62 -29.41 6.00
C LYS A 314 28.83 -30.41 5.16
N SER A 315 27.64 -30.82 5.64
CA SER A 315 26.75 -31.74 4.92
C SER A 315 26.23 -31.15 3.60
N ASN A 316 26.06 -29.83 3.51
CA ASN A 316 25.67 -29.19 2.24
C ASN A 316 26.79 -29.29 1.20
N ILE A 317 28.04 -29.13 1.64
CA ILE A 317 29.22 -29.28 0.77
C ILE A 317 29.29 -30.73 0.26
N SER A 318 29.22 -31.71 1.15
CA SER A 318 29.29 -33.14 0.77
C SER A 318 28.12 -33.57 -0.14
N GLN A 319 26.93 -33.00 0.06
CA GLN A 319 25.79 -33.23 -0.82
C GLN A 319 26.08 -32.76 -2.25
N LEU A 320 26.53 -31.50 -2.44
CA LEU A 320 26.88 -30.98 -3.76
C LEU A 320 28.00 -31.78 -4.43
N THR A 321 29.01 -32.22 -3.68
CA THR A 321 30.06 -33.13 -4.19
C THR A 321 29.46 -34.43 -4.73
N THR A 322 28.49 -35.00 -4.03
CA THR A 322 27.81 -36.24 -4.46
C THR A 322 26.99 -36.01 -5.74
N HIS A 323 26.31 -34.86 -5.86
CA HIS A 323 25.59 -34.49 -7.08
C HIS A 323 26.54 -34.30 -8.27
N ALA A 324 27.70 -33.67 -8.06
CA ALA A 324 28.70 -33.51 -9.10
C ALA A 324 29.24 -34.85 -9.64
N TYR A 325 29.50 -35.83 -8.77
CA TYR A 325 29.92 -37.16 -9.23
C TYR A 325 28.85 -37.84 -10.09
N LYS A 326 27.58 -37.79 -9.66
CA LYS A 326 26.46 -38.33 -10.46
C LYS A 326 26.34 -37.61 -11.80
N TYR A 327 26.50 -36.30 -11.81
CA TYR A 327 26.49 -35.49 -13.03
C TYR A 327 27.64 -35.89 -13.97
N ALA A 328 28.85 -36.08 -13.45
CA ALA A 328 30.02 -36.52 -14.22
C ALA A 328 29.80 -37.88 -14.88
N GLU A 329 29.33 -38.87 -14.10
CA GLU A 329 29.04 -40.22 -14.60
C GLU A 329 27.95 -40.22 -15.67
N ARG A 330 26.84 -39.50 -15.43
CA ARG A 330 25.72 -39.39 -16.37
C ARG A 330 26.13 -38.76 -17.70
N ASN A 331 26.93 -37.70 -17.64
CA ASN A 331 27.36 -36.95 -18.82
C ASN A 331 28.66 -37.48 -19.45
N LYS A 332 29.29 -38.49 -18.84
CA LYS A 332 30.58 -39.08 -19.28
C LYS A 332 31.70 -38.04 -19.43
N ILE A 333 31.74 -37.09 -18.51
CA ILE A 333 32.77 -36.05 -18.43
C ILE A 333 33.68 -36.30 -17.24
N ALA A 334 34.88 -35.72 -17.29
CA ALA A 334 35.82 -35.82 -16.19
C ALA A 334 35.43 -34.87 -15.06
N ASP A 335 35.56 -35.32 -13.81
CA ASP A 335 35.14 -34.57 -12.62
C ASP A 335 35.90 -33.24 -12.44
N ASP A 336 37.13 -33.18 -12.95
CA ASP A 336 37.98 -31.98 -12.95
C ASP A 336 37.45 -30.86 -13.87
N SER A 337 36.58 -31.18 -14.84
CA SER A 337 35.89 -30.22 -15.69
C SER A 337 34.67 -29.55 -15.01
N ILE A 338 34.30 -29.99 -13.80
CA ILE A 338 33.13 -29.50 -13.08
C ILE A 338 33.53 -28.46 -12.02
N LYS A 339 32.90 -27.29 -12.08
CA LYS A 339 32.93 -26.26 -11.04
C LYS A 339 31.69 -26.36 -10.18
N ARG A 340 31.90 -26.63 -8.89
CA ARG A 340 30.84 -26.84 -7.89
C ARG A 340 30.65 -25.57 -7.09
N ILE A 341 29.47 -24.98 -7.17
CA ILE A 341 29.20 -23.66 -6.59
C ILE A 341 27.97 -23.76 -5.69
N ILE A 342 28.07 -23.25 -4.47
CA ILE A 342 26.93 -23.08 -3.58
C ILE A 342 26.70 -21.58 -3.33
N ILE A 343 25.55 -21.08 -3.76
CA ILE A 343 25.12 -19.71 -3.46
C ILE A 343 24.17 -19.77 -2.26
N VAL A 344 24.57 -19.12 -1.17
CA VAL A 344 23.89 -19.29 0.13
C VAL A 344 23.52 -17.97 0.78
N THR A 345 22.25 -17.86 1.14
CA THR A 345 21.75 -16.89 2.11
C THR A 345 21.79 -17.51 3.49
N ARG A 346 22.57 -16.92 4.40
CA ARG A 346 22.73 -17.41 5.77
C ARG A 346 22.06 -16.45 6.75
N TYR A 347 21.57 -16.98 7.87
CA TYR A 347 20.86 -16.17 8.87
C TYR A 347 19.80 -15.25 8.23
N LYS A 348 18.97 -15.81 7.35
CA LYS A 348 18.03 -15.05 6.49
C LYS A 348 17.10 -14.10 7.26
N ASP A 349 16.81 -14.41 8.52
CA ASP A 349 15.97 -13.60 9.41
C ASP A 349 16.71 -12.40 10.04
N ARG A 350 17.98 -12.20 9.66
CA ARG A 350 18.83 -11.08 10.11
C ARG A 350 19.30 -10.23 8.93
N ALA A 351 19.44 -8.94 9.17
CA ALA A 351 20.00 -8.02 8.20
C ALA A 351 21.46 -8.42 7.85
N PRO A 352 21.92 -8.22 6.60
CA PRO A 352 23.25 -8.63 6.15
C PRO A 352 24.41 -8.23 7.07
N LYS A 353 24.38 -7.00 7.58
CA LYS A 353 25.40 -6.44 8.48
C LYS A 353 25.53 -7.16 9.83
N ASP A 354 24.47 -7.86 10.26
CA ASP A 354 24.39 -8.53 11.57
C ASP A 354 24.65 -10.05 11.45
N ARG A 355 25.02 -10.53 10.27
CA ARG A 355 25.29 -11.95 9.99
C ARG A 355 26.71 -12.30 10.41
N LEU A 356 26.85 -13.45 11.09
CA LEU A 356 28.17 -13.96 11.45
C LEU A 356 28.93 -14.41 10.19
N PRO A 357 30.27 -14.33 10.17
CA PRO A 357 31.11 -14.92 9.13
C PRO A 357 30.84 -16.41 8.96
N ILE A 358 31.12 -16.95 7.77
CA ILE A 358 31.04 -18.40 7.52
C ILE A 358 32.07 -19.12 8.39
N SER A 359 31.65 -20.22 9.01
CA SER A 359 32.56 -21.05 9.81
C SER A 359 33.80 -21.47 9.02
N HIS A 360 34.99 -21.19 9.58
CA HIS A 360 36.28 -21.59 9.00
C HIS A 360 36.34 -23.09 8.69
N ASN A 361 35.78 -23.92 9.56
CA ASN A 361 35.72 -25.37 9.36
C ASN A 361 34.90 -25.79 8.12
N VAL A 362 33.93 -24.99 7.70
CA VAL A 362 33.16 -25.25 6.47
C VAL A 362 33.96 -24.83 5.25
N ILE A 363 34.66 -23.69 5.33
CA ILE A 363 35.55 -23.19 4.28
C ILE A 363 36.65 -24.21 3.98
N GLU A 364 37.30 -24.77 5.01
CA GLU A 364 38.35 -25.79 4.83
C GLU A 364 37.81 -27.09 4.21
N VAL A 365 36.58 -27.49 4.55
CA VAL A 365 35.93 -28.64 3.91
C VAL A 365 35.62 -28.35 2.44
N ALA A 366 35.22 -27.13 2.10
CA ALA A 366 34.97 -26.72 0.71
C ALA A 366 36.25 -26.69 -0.15
N LYS A 367 37.38 -26.25 0.43
CA LYS A 367 38.70 -26.22 -0.24
C LYS A 367 39.33 -27.60 -0.45
N ASN A 368 38.91 -28.61 0.31
CA ASN A 368 39.47 -29.95 0.20
C ASN A 368 39.38 -30.45 -1.25
N SER A 369 40.45 -31.07 -1.77
CA SER A 369 40.56 -31.50 -3.17
C SER A 369 39.46 -32.45 -3.63
N ILE A 370 38.84 -33.20 -2.70
CA ILE A 370 37.70 -34.08 -2.98
C ILE A 370 36.44 -33.24 -3.23
N ASN A 371 36.21 -32.20 -2.43
CA ASN A 371 35.00 -31.39 -2.51
C ASN A 371 35.09 -30.27 -3.54
N ASN A 372 36.21 -29.54 -3.60
CA ASN A 372 36.47 -28.51 -4.62
C ASN A 372 35.27 -27.55 -4.85
N VAL A 373 34.66 -27.08 -3.76
CA VAL A 373 33.44 -26.26 -3.80
C VAL A 373 33.76 -24.79 -3.57
N LEU A 374 33.15 -23.91 -4.36
CA LEU A 374 33.10 -22.47 -4.11
C LEU A 374 31.82 -22.10 -3.37
N ILE A 375 31.95 -21.45 -2.21
CA ILE A 375 30.85 -20.89 -1.45
C ILE A 375 30.73 -19.40 -1.79
N ILE A 376 29.52 -18.95 -2.13
CA ILE A 376 29.21 -17.55 -2.42
C ILE A 376 28.07 -17.12 -1.49
N ASP A 377 28.35 -16.20 -0.57
CA ASP A 377 27.29 -15.56 0.21
C ASP A 377 26.46 -14.65 -0.70
N THR A 378 25.13 -14.64 -0.58
CA THR A 378 24.26 -13.86 -1.47
C THR A 378 24.54 -12.37 -1.45
N VAL A 379 25.12 -11.82 -0.37
CA VAL A 379 25.60 -10.43 -0.36
C VAL A 379 26.75 -10.24 -1.34
N GLN A 380 27.69 -11.19 -1.41
CA GLN A 380 28.81 -11.13 -2.36
C GLN A 380 28.33 -11.37 -3.79
N PHE A 381 27.37 -12.28 -3.98
CA PHE A 381 26.75 -12.49 -5.29
C PHE A 381 26.06 -11.21 -5.80
N LEU A 382 25.29 -10.52 -4.96
CA LEU A 382 24.65 -9.25 -5.34
C LEU A 382 25.67 -8.16 -5.71
N LYS A 383 26.74 -8.01 -4.94
CA LYS A 383 27.81 -7.05 -5.28
C LYS A 383 28.46 -7.38 -6.63
N MET A 384 28.68 -8.66 -6.90
CA MET A 384 29.21 -9.10 -8.19
C MET A 384 28.21 -8.81 -9.31
N PHE A 385 26.92 -9.08 -9.11
CA PHE A 385 25.86 -8.79 -10.08
C PHE A 385 25.69 -7.28 -10.34
N GLU A 386 25.80 -6.46 -9.30
CA GLU A 386 25.81 -4.99 -9.41
C GLU A 386 26.99 -4.49 -10.25
N LYS A 387 28.20 -5.01 -9.99
CA LYS A 387 29.39 -4.73 -10.81
C LYS A 387 29.22 -5.21 -12.26
N TYR A 388 28.55 -6.33 -12.49
CA TYR A 388 28.22 -6.78 -13.84
C TYR A 388 27.26 -5.83 -14.55
N ARG A 389 26.12 -5.47 -13.92
CA ARG A 389 25.10 -4.57 -14.48
C ARG A 389 25.61 -3.15 -14.75
N SER A 390 26.60 -2.70 -13.98
CA SER A 390 27.27 -1.40 -14.18
C SER A 390 28.37 -1.45 -15.24
N GLY A 391 28.72 -2.63 -15.76
CA GLY A 391 29.80 -2.84 -16.73
C GLY A 391 31.20 -2.85 -16.12
N GLU A 392 31.33 -2.83 -14.79
CA GLU A 392 32.62 -2.96 -14.09
C GLU A 392 33.19 -4.38 -14.17
N LEU A 393 32.33 -5.40 -14.29
CA LEU A 393 32.72 -6.79 -14.55
C LEU A 393 32.07 -7.30 -15.83
N SER A 394 32.85 -7.94 -16.70
CA SER A 394 32.33 -8.70 -17.83
C SER A 394 31.83 -10.09 -17.40
N SER A 395 31.06 -10.75 -18.28
CA SER A 395 30.64 -12.14 -18.08
C SER A 395 31.84 -13.08 -17.87
N GLU A 396 32.93 -12.89 -18.61
CA GLU A 396 34.16 -13.68 -18.50
C GLU A 396 34.84 -13.48 -17.14
N GLN A 397 34.95 -12.24 -16.67
CA GLN A 397 35.53 -11.95 -15.35
C GLN A 397 34.68 -12.56 -14.22
N CYS A 398 33.36 -12.55 -14.35
CA CYS A 398 32.47 -13.25 -13.41
C CYS A 398 32.68 -14.78 -13.43
N LEU A 399 32.89 -15.40 -14.60
CA LEU A 399 33.21 -16.82 -14.71
C LEU A 399 34.58 -17.16 -14.11
N GLU A 400 35.57 -16.29 -14.27
CA GLU A 400 36.89 -16.45 -13.64
C GLU A 400 36.78 -16.49 -12.11
N LEU A 401 35.93 -15.66 -11.51
CA LEU A 401 35.64 -15.72 -10.07
C LEU A 401 35.00 -17.05 -9.67
N PHE A 402 34.14 -17.60 -10.52
CA PHE A 402 33.47 -18.89 -10.31
C PHE A 402 34.40 -20.10 -10.45
N ASN A 403 35.60 -19.92 -11.01
CA ASN A 403 36.62 -20.96 -11.06
C ASN A 403 37.36 -21.17 -9.73
N GLY A 404 37.13 -20.29 -8.74
CA GLY A 404 37.71 -20.37 -7.40
C GLY A 404 37.20 -21.52 -6.54
N ILE A 405 37.73 -21.62 -5.32
CA ILE A 405 37.38 -22.65 -4.32
C ILE A 405 37.32 -22.05 -2.91
N GLY A 406 36.61 -22.69 -2.00
CA GLY A 406 36.48 -22.22 -0.63
C GLY A 406 35.39 -21.15 -0.51
N LEU A 407 35.76 -19.91 -0.22
CA LEU A 407 34.82 -18.79 -0.07
C LEU A 407 35.17 -17.69 -1.06
N LEU A 408 34.18 -17.19 -1.79
CA LEU A 408 34.34 -15.98 -2.60
C LEU A 408 34.41 -14.76 -1.67
N GLU A 409 35.60 -14.17 -1.59
CA GLU A 409 35.83 -12.92 -0.87
C GLU A 409 35.65 -11.74 -1.84
N GLY A 410 34.96 -10.69 -1.38
CA GLY A 410 34.77 -9.48 -2.18
C GLY A 410 36.09 -8.74 -2.38
N LYS A 411 36.49 -8.55 -3.64
CA LYS A 411 37.55 -7.59 -4.03
C LYS A 411 36.99 -6.19 -4.19
#